data_AF-A0A4Q7QVB4-F1
#
_entry.id   AF-A0A4Q7QVB4-F1
#
_cell.length_a   1.000
_cell.length_b   1.000
_cell.length_c   1.000
_cell.angle_alpha   90.00
_cell.angle_beta   90.00
_cell.angle_gamma   90.00
#
_symmetry.space_group_name_H-M   'P 1'
#
loop_
_entity.id
_entity.type
_entity.pdbx_description
1 polymer ?
#
loop_
_entity_poly.entity_id
_entity_poly.type
_entity_poly.pdbx_seq_one_letter_code
_entity_poly.pdbx_strand_id
1 'polypeptide(L)'
;MDKMLKEMKDDFENYLNEDKVFTEQEKRKIMNQVRYSSAENKKQMYFPKVISSITLVSLCALIVFLVLNFTDAGEKSQPADLHKEKTVVKKDPVKKEDPVKTLPKYSDKEISDKVNFLQSNIVMGMTEKEVIAILGNEYKEIDNSDSESGSVKQIGYNFLVSDPADQLKISHEIAVESIHNREIGVQFYIGFSDQSEVLWTTINFAEGDSVLMVSKGMNGRGIEKIYPDSNSEVIRFTLTSEEEIIYQKFLQDLDEKHLKDVNPISIAKLYVQAQLDKRYDAVYALLTDREGYVQWTKEEDEKIPETDRGTIMQTLITFNNIDTGSFIPDGDYGGYIEYEASKDADAKSGFKMIKDEDGIWNVAFMPIQ
;
A
#
# COMPACT_ATOMS: atom_id res chain seq x y z
N MET A 1 42.11 -25.57 -10.67
CA MET A 1 40.83 -25.56 -11.40
C MET A 1 39.82 -26.47 -10.70
N ASP A 2 40.22 -27.68 -10.31
CA ASP A 2 39.34 -28.67 -9.66
C ASP A 2 38.76 -28.27 -8.30
N LYS A 3 39.47 -27.46 -7.51
CA LYS A 3 38.96 -27.00 -6.20
C LYS A 3 37.78 -26.02 -6.34
N MET A 4 37.87 -25.10 -7.29
CA MET A 4 36.85 -24.09 -7.55
C MET A 4 35.60 -24.70 -8.18
N LEU A 5 35.77 -25.70 -9.06
CA LEU A 5 34.66 -26.45 -9.64
C LEU A 5 33.94 -27.30 -8.59
N LYS A 6 34.67 -27.84 -7.60
CA LYS A 6 34.10 -28.56 -6.48
C LYS A 6 33.33 -27.64 -5.53
N GLU A 7 33.88 -26.49 -5.18
CA GLU A 7 33.20 -25.48 -4.36
C GLU A 7 31.91 -24.97 -5.04
N MET A 8 31.95 -24.68 -6.34
CA MET A 8 30.74 -24.28 -7.09
C MET A 8 29.68 -25.38 -7.16
N LYS A 9 30.10 -26.65 -7.25
CA LYS A 9 29.17 -27.78 -7.26
C LYS A 9 28.54 -27.98 -5.89
N ASP A 10 29.33 -27.92 -4.82
CA ASP A 10 28.85 -28.05 -3.44
C ASP A 10 27.90 -26.90 -3.07
N ASP A 11 28.18 -25.67 -3.55
CA ASP A 11 27.27 -24.52 -3.38
C ASP A 11 25.97 -24.68 -4.16
N PHE A 12 26.03 -25.21 -5.38
CA PHE A 12 24.85 -25.45 -6.22
C PHE A 12 23.98 -26.59 -5.67
N GLU A 13 24.58 -27.69 -5.20
CA GLU A 13 23.85 -28.79 -4.55
C GLU A 13 23.25 -28.36 -3.20
N ASN A 14 23.91 -27.47 -2.45
CA ASN A 14 23.33 -26.85 -1.24
C ASN A 14 22.18 -25.89 -1.55
N TYR A 15 22.17 -25.24 -2.71
CA TYR A 15 21.11 -24.35 -3.15
C TYR A 15 19.85 -25.11 -3.61
N LEU A 16 20.01 -26.35 -4.06
CA LEU A 16 18.93 -27.22 -4.55
C LEU A 16 18.29 -28.11 -3.47
N ASN A 17 18.74 -28.04 -2.22
CA ASN A 17 18.20 -28.87 -1.15
C ASN A 17 16.86 -28.29 -0.64
N GLU A 18 15.78 -29.05 -0.81
CA GLU A 18 14.37 -28.63 -0.71
C GLU A 18 13.88 -28.18 0.70
N ASP A 19 14.75 -28.17 1.71
CA ASP A 19 14.37 -27.91 3.11
C ASP A 19 14.73 -26.51 3.67
N LYS A 20 15.09 -25.54 2.82
CA LYS A 20 15.31 -24.15 3.28
C LYS A 20 14.21 -23.22 2.79
N VAL A 21 13.15 -23.13 3.60
CA VAL A 21 12.20 -22.01 3.59
C VAL A 21 13.01 -20.71 3.78
N PHE A 22 12.74 -19.70 2.94
CA PHE A 22 13.36 -18.38 3.01
C PHE A 22 13.38 -17.88 4.46
N THR A 23 14.53 -17.41 4.93
CA THR A 23 14.59 -16.73 6.23
C THR A 23 13.75 -15.45 6.18
N GLU A 24 13.20 -15.02 7.31
CA GLU A 24 12.39 -13.79 7.38
C GLU A 24 13.12 -12.55 6.85
N GLN A 25 14.46 -12.53 6.96
CA GLN A 25 15.29 -11.48 6.38
C GLN A 25 15.36 -11.56 4.85
N GLU A 26 15.43 -12.76 4.29
CA GLU A 26 15.39 -13.00 2.83
C GLU A 26 14.01 -12.72 2.25
N LYS A 27 12.92 -13.12 2.93
CA LYS A 27 11.55 -12.76 2.53
C LYS A 27 11.35 -11.25 2.49
N ARG A 28 11.80 -10.52 3.52
CA ARG A 28 11.76 -9.04 3.54
C ARG A 28 12.60 -8.42 2.43
N LYS A 29 13.77 -8.98 2.14
CA LYS A 29 14.65 -8.51 1.07
C LYS A 29 14.02 -8.74 -0.31
N ILE A 30 13.40 -9.89 -0.53
CA ILE A 30 12.68 -10.23 -1.76
C ILE A 30 11.44 -9.34 -1.90
N MET A 31 10.62 -9.17 -0.86
CA MET A 31 9.44 -8.27 -0.88
C MET A 31 9.83 -6.82 -1.18
N ASN A 32 10.90 -6.32 -0.56
CA ASN A 32 11.41 -4.99 -0.87
C ASN A 32 11.91 -4.92 -2.32
N GLN A 33 12.63 -5.94 -2.80
CA GLN A 33 13.13 -5.96 -4.17
C GLN A 33 12.00 -6.01 -5.20
N VAL A 34 10.92 -6.74 -4.95
CA VAL A 34 9.70 -6.77 -5.79
C VAL A 34 8.98 -5.43 -5.78
N ARG A 35 8.81 -4.81 -4.59
CA ARG A 35 8.25 -3.44 -4.44
C ARG A 35 9.05 -2.40 -5.23
N TYR A 36 10.38 -2.47 -5.21
CA TYR A 36 11.24 -1.51 -5.92
C TYR A 36 11.35 -1.80 -7.43
N SER A 37 11.34 -3.07 -7.85
CA SER A 37 11.41 -3.41 -9.28
C SER A 37 10.16 -3.04 -10.09
N SER A 38 9.00 -2.92 -9.42
CA SER A 38 7.77 -2.42 -10.05
C SER A 38 7.79 -0.89 -10.25
N ALA A 39 8.61 -0.16 -9.47
CA ALA A 39 8.70 1.30 -9.52
C ALA A 39 9.81 1.85 -10.45
N GLU A 40 10.81 1.04 -10.86
CA GLU A 40 11.99 1.56 -11.57
C GLU A 40 12.05 1.36 -13.10
N ASN A 41 11.11 0.66 -13.74
CA ASN A 41 11.14 0.51 -15.21
C ASN A 41 10.48 1.67 -15.97
N LYS A 42 10.87 2.91 -15.67
CA LYS A 42 10.68 4.07 -16.57
C LYS A 42 11.85 5.06 -16.47
N LYS A 43 13.07 4.66 -16.83
CA LYS A 43 14.08 5.62 -17.32
C LYS A 43 14.87 5.06 -18.51
N GLN A 44 14.46 5.50 -19.69
CA GLN A 44 15.25 5.46 -20.92
C GLN A 44 16.46 6.39 -20.75
N MET A 45 17.65 5.86 -20.46
CA MET A 45 18.89 6.65 -20.41
C MET A 45 19.74 6.43 -21.66
N TYR A 46 19.78 7.47 -22.50
CA TYR A 46 20.90 7.72 -23.40
C TYR A 46 22.11 8.17 -22.58
N PHE A 47 23.20 7.39 -22.56
CA PHE A 47 24.49 7.82 -22.02
C PHE A 47 25.57 7.86 -23.11
N PRO A 48 26.21 9.01 -23.38
CA PRO A 48 27.51 9.03 -24.03
C PRO A 48 28.64 8.74 -23.02
N LYS A 49 29.58 7.90 -23.45
CA LYS A 49 30.68 7.32 -22.67
C LYS A 49 31.80 8.33 -22.39
N VAL A 50 31.93 8.92 -21.19
CA VAL A 50 33.22 9.32 -20.58
C VAL A 50 33.05 9.54 -19.06
N ILE A 51 34.13 9.30 -18.27
CA ILE A 51 34.33 9.46 -16.80
C ILE A 51 34.14 8.12 -16.05
N SER A 52 35.14 7.23 -15.90
CA SER A 52 36.57 7.33 -15.48
C SER A 52 36.79 7.43 -13.95
N SER A 53 36.81 6.25 -13.32
CA SER A 53 37.88 5.75 -12.42
C SER A 53 38.25 6.42 -11.07
N ILE A 54 37.56 7.45 -10.57
CA ILE A 54 37.96 8.09 -9.29
C ILE A 54 37.13 7.64 -8.05
N THR A 55 35.96 7.01 -8.21
CA THR A 55 35.08 6.70 -7.07
C THR A 55 35.38 5.41 -6.30
N LEU A 56 36.19 4.50 -6.86
CA LEU A 56 36.38 3.16 -6.28
C LEU A 56 37.36 3.12 -5.08
N VAL A 57 38.24 4.12 -4.94
CA VAL A 57 39.23 4.16 -3.84
C VAL A 57 38.62 4.68 -2.53
N SER A 58 37.56 5.49 -2.61
CA SER A 58 36.90 6.06 -1.42
C SER A 58 36.05 5.03 -0.65
N LEU A 59 35.47 4.06 -1.37
CA LEU A 59 34.61 3.03 -0.77
C LEU A 59 35.40 2.02 0.07
N CYS A 60 36.64 1.69 -0.33
CA CYS A 60 37.48 0.74 0.40
C CYS A 60 38.02 1.30 1.73
N ALA A 61 38.19 2.62 1.86
CA ALA A 61 38.65 3.25 3.11
C ALA A 61 37.57 3.25 4.20
N LEU A 62 36.30 3.35 3.81
CA LEU A 62 35.15 3.39 4.73
C LEU A 62 34.88 2.02 5.39
N ILE A 63 35.13 0.93 4.67
CA ILE A 63 34.95 -0.45 5.18
C ILE A 63 36.02 -0.79 6.23
N VAL A 64 37.27 -0.35 6.03
CA VAL A 64 38.36 -0.58 7.00
C VAL A 64 38.15 0.20 8.30
N PHE A 65 37.55 1.39 8.24
CA PHE A 65 37.25 2.20 9.44
C PHE A 65 36.11 1.62 10.29
N LEU A 66 35.14 0.94 9.67
CA LEU A 66 34.04 0.28 10.40
C LEU A 66 34.46 -1.02 11.09
N VAL A 67 35.43 -1.75 10.52
CA VAL A 67 35.91 -3.02 11.10
C VAL A 67 36.81 -2.80 12.33
N LEU A 68 37.46 -1.64 12.47
CA LEU A 68 38.37 -1.37 13.59
C LEU A 68 37.71 -0.81 14.86
N ASN A 69 36.42 -0.44 14.83
CA ASN A 69 35.75 0.22 15.96
C ASN A 69 34.78 -0.68 16.77
N PHE A 70 34.66 -1.96 16.45
CA PHE A 70 33.82 -2.90 17.21
C PHE A 70 34.63 -4.08 17.77
N THR A 71 35.45 -3.79 18.78
CA THR A 71 35.90 -4.80 19.75
C THR A 71 36.07 -4.13 21.12
N ASP A 72 35.00 -4.07 21.92
CA ASP A 72 35.09 -4.38 23.36
C ASP A 72 33.70 -4.51 24.00
N ALA A 73 33.65 -5.30 25.08
CA ALA A 73 32.54 -5.55 26.03
C ALA A 73 31.91 -6.96 25.96
N GLY A 74 32.58 -7.92 26.61
CA GLY A 74 31.97 -9.12 27.21
C GLY A 74 31.21 -8.78 28.50
N GLU A 75 30.05 -9.42 28.75
CA GLU A 75 29.83 -10.61 29.63
C GLU A 75 29.89 -10.27 31.15
N LYS A 76 29.00 -10.67 32.10
CA LYS A 76 27.99 -11.74 32.29
C LYS A 76 26.98 -11.30 33.39
N SER A 77 25.77 -11.89 33.41
CA SER A 77 25.32 -12.89 34.42
C SER A 77 23.79 -12.98 34.60
N GLN A 78 23.33 -14.23 34.77
CA GLN A 78 21.98 -14.74 35.10
C GLN A 78 22.14 -15.60 36.39
N PRO A 79 21.11 -16.25 37.00
CA PRO A 79 19.64 -16.12 36.90
C PRO A 79 18.93 -16.20 38.30
N ALA A 80 17.58 -16.10 38.35
CA ALA A 80 16.72 -16.94 39.21
C ALA A 80 15.20 -16.73 38.95
N ASP A 81 14.48 -17.84 38.98
CA ASP A 81 13.03 -18.07 38.81
C ASP A 81 12.09 -17.31 39.76
N LEU A 82 10.83 -17.09 39.32
CA LEU A 82 9.65 -17.66 39.99
C LEU A 82 8.33 -17.47 39.20
N HIS A 83 7.54 -18.55 39.18
CA HIS A 83 6.17 -18.71 38.67
C HIS A 83 5.15 -17.64 39.12
N LYS A 84 4.18 -17.32 38.23
CA LYS A 84 2.75 -17.21 38.61
C LYS A 84 1.76 -17.34 37.44
N GLU A 85 1.02 -18.44 37.51
CA GLU A 85 -0.39 -18.76 37.25
C GLU A 85 -1.33 -17.82 36.43
N LYS A 86 -2.14 -18.50 35.59
CA LYS A 86 -3.18 -18.03 34.67
C LYS A 86 -4.41 -17.42 35.36
N THR A 87 -5.11 -16.51 34.68
CA THR A 87 -6.58 -16.48 34.73
C THR A 87 -7.15 -16.09 33.37
N VAL A 88 -7.92 -17.02 32.79
CA VAL A 88 -8.67 -16.87 31.54
C VAL A 88 -10.07 -16.37 31.89
N VAL A 89 -10.45 -15.21 31.36
CA VAL A 89 -11.84 -14.73 31.40
C VAL A 89 -12.44 -14.94 30.01
N LYS A 90 -13.41 -15.84 29.91
CA LYS A 90 -14.27 -15.99 28.72
C LYS A 90 -15.18 -14.76 28.61
N LYS A 91 -15.14 -14.09 27.46
CA LYS A 91 -16.17 -13.13 27.03
C LYS A 91 -16.99 -13.78 25.94
N ASP A 92 -18.31 -13.81 26.13
CA ASP A 92 -19.28 -14.26 25.13
C ASP A 92 -19.22 -13.38 23.86
N PRO A 93 -19.54 -13.93 22.67
CA PRO A 93 -19.45 -13.20 21.42
C PRO A 93 -20.55 -12.15 21.33
N VAL A 94 -20.14 -10.89 21.24
CA VAL A 94 -20.99 -9.76 20.88
C VAL A 94 -21.45 -9.96 19.44
N LYS A 95 -22.77 -9.97 19.23
CA LYS A 95 -23.38 -9.93 17.88
C LYS A 95 -22.83 -8.71 17.13
N LYS A 96 -22.13 -8.94 16.02
CA LYS A 96 -21.77 -7.88 15.07
C LYS A 96 -23.03 -7.45 14.33
N GLU A 97 -23.45 -6.21 14.53
CA GLU A 97 -24.42 -5.53 13.67
C GLU A 97 -23.72 -5.17 12.36
N ASP A 98 -24.44 -5.29 11.24
CA ASP A 98 -23.93 -4.98 9.90
C ASP A 98 -23.38 -3.54 9.83
N PRO A 99 -22.28 -3.27 9.11
CA PRO A 99 -21.74 -1.94 8.99
C PRO A 99 -22.73 -1.08 8.20
N VAL A 100 -23.42 -0.20 8.93
CA VAL A 100 -24.24 0.87 8.36
C VAL A 100 -23.35 1.68 7.43
N LYS A 101 -23.64 1.64 6.13
CA LYS A 101 -23.00 2.50 5.12
C LYS A 101 -23.28 3.96 5.52
N THR A 102 -22.33 4.57 6.23
CA THR A 102 -22.47 5.92 6.77
C THR A 102 -22.55 6.91 5.61
N LEU A 103 -23.60 7.73 5.60
CA LEU A 103 -23.74 8.83 4.64
C LEU A 103 -22.50 9.72 4.66
N PRO A 104 -22.09 10.27 3.50
CA PRO A 104 -20.95 11.19 3.43
C PRO A 104 -21.17 12.37 4.37
N LYS A 105 -20.17 12.64 5.23
CA LYS A 105 -20.32 13.57 6.35
C LYS A 105 -20.34 15.05 5.93
N TYR A 106 -19.72 15.38 4.79
CA TYR A 106 -19.65 16.73 4.23
C TYR A 106 -20.20 16.76 2.81
N SER A 107 -20.92 17.82 2.48
CA SER A 107 -21.45 18.04 1.13
C SER A 107 -20.40 18.65 0.19
N ASP A 108 -20.57 18.41 -1.11
CA ASP A 108 -19.73 19.03 -2.16
C ASP A 108 -19.73 20.56 -2.07
N LYS A 109 -20.84 21.14 -1.63
CA LYS A 109 -20.94 22.58 -1.41
C LYS A 109 -20.01 23.06 -0.29
N GLU A 110 -19.99 22.37 0.86
CA GLU A 110 -19.12 22.74 1.99
C GLU A 110 -17.64 22.62 1.61
N ILE A 111 -17.31 21.56 0.88
CA ILE A 111 -15.96 21.34 0.35
C ILE A 111 -15.59 22.46 -0.62
N SER A 112 -16.44 22.76 -1.61
CA SER A 112 -16.21 23.83 -2.59
C SER A 112 -16.07 25.20 -1.93
N ASP A 113 -16.92 25.53 -0.95
CA ASP A 113 -16.84 26.78 -0.19
C ASP A 113 -15.47 26.91 0.52
N LYS A 114 -14.97 25.83 1.11
CA LYS A 114 -13.64 25.79 1.75
C LYS A 114 -12.51 25.94 0.74
N VAL A 115 -12.58 25.25 -0.40
CA VAL A 115 -11.58 25.36 -1.49
C VAL A 115 -11.52 26.80 -2.01
N ASN A 116 -12.66 27.42 -2.26
CA ASN A 116 -12.75 28.81 -2.73
C ASN A 116 -12.17 29.79 -1.71
N PHE A 117 -12.44 29.58 -0.42
CA PHE A 117 -11.83 30.36 0.66
C PHE A 117 -10.29 30.27 0.62
N LEU A 118 -9.72 29.07 0.54
CA LEU A 118 -8.27 28.87 0.51
C LEU A 118 -7.63 29.55 -0.72
N GLN A 119 -8.22 29.37 -1.91
CA GLN A 119 -7.72 29.95 -3.15
C GLN A 119 -7.74 31.48 -3.16
N SER A 120 -8.72 32.09 -2.48
CA SER A 120 -8.90 33.54 -2.44
C SER A 120 -8.07 34.23 -1.37
N ASN A 121 -7.74 33.53 -0.27
CA ASN A 121 -7.08 34.12 0.89
C ASN A 121 -5.60 33.77 1.00
N ILE A 122 -5.14 32.66 0.40
CA ILE A 122 -3.72 32.27 0.43
C ILE A 122 -3.09 32.55 -0.94
N VAL A 123 -2.16 33.49 -0.98
CA VAL A 123 -1.49 33.95 -2.20
C VAL A 123 0.03 33.83 -2.10
N MET A 124 0.69 33.76 -3.26
CA MET A 124 2.15 33.67 -3.34
C MET A 124 2.79 34.92 -2.71
N GLY A 125 3.93 34.75 -2.05
CA GLY A 125 4.63 35.82 -1.35
C GLY A 125 4.08 36.14 0.04
N MET A 126 2.93 35.57 0.43
CA MET A 126 2.41 35.71 1.80
C MET A 126 3.38 35.07 2.79
N THR A 127 3.62 35.71 3.92
CA THR A 127 4.50 35.17 4.96
C THR A 127 3.83 34.02 5.72
N GLU A 128 4.63 33.10 6.29
CA GLU A 128 4.12 32.03 7.15
C GLU A 128 3.21 32.57 8.27
N LYS A 129 3.56 33.72 8.87
CA LYS A 129 2.77 34.35 9.92
C LYS A 129 1.39 34.80 9.45
N GLU A 130 1.30 35.36 8.24
CA GLU A 130 0.03 35.77 7.65
C GLU A 130 -0.84 34.55 7.33
N VAL A 131 -0.24 33.48 6.80
CA VAL A 131 -0.93 32.21 6.57
C VAL A 131 -1.51 31.65 7.87
N ILE A 132 -0.70 31.56 8.93
CA ILE A 132 -1.12 31.06 10.24
C ILE A 132 -2.20 31.97 10.86
N ALA A 133 -2.13 33.29 10.66
CA ALA A 133 -3.16 34.21 11.13
C ALA A 133 -4.52 33.96 10.46
N ILE A 134 -4.53 33.50 9.21
CA ILE A 134 -5.76 33.19 8.45
C ILE A 134 -6.27 31.78 8.77
N LEU A 135 -5.38 30.79 8.85
CA LEU A 135 -5.74 29.37 8.91
C LEU A 135 -5.71 28.77 10.32
N GLY A 136 -5.07 29.45 11.27
CA GLY A 136 -4.86 28.97 12.63
C GLY A 136 -3.60 28.12 12.80
N ASN A 137 -3.38 27.64 14.03
CA ASN A 137 -2.19 26.89 14.43
C ASN A 137 -2.34 25.36 14.32
N GLU A 138 -3.47 24.88 13.80
CA GLU A 138 -3.78 23.45 13.69
C GLU A 138 -3.20 22.88 12.38
N TYR A 139 -1.88 22.93 12.25
CA TYR A 139 -1.14 22.42 11.11
C TYR A 139 -0.08 21.41 11.52
N LYS A 140 0.37 20.62 10.55
CA LYS A 140 1.51 19.73 10.68
C LYS A 140 2.65 20.23 9.80
N GLU A 141 3.84 20.37 10.36
CA GLU A 141 5.06 20.53 9.58
C GLU A 141 5.47 19.18 8.99
N ILE A 142 5.81 19.19 7.70
CA ILE A 142 6.07 18.01 6.89
C ILE A 142 7.55 18.04 6.48
N ASP A 143 8.22 16.89 6.59
CA ASP A 143 9.66 16.78 6.36
C ASP A 143 10.05 17.01 4.89
N ASN A 144 10.52 18.19 4.57
CA ASN A 144 10.73 18.61 3.18
C ASN A 144 12.15 18.28 2.66
N SER A 145 12.85 17.27 3.22
CA SER A 145 14.25 16.95 2.89
C SER A 145 14.48 16.58 1.42
N ASP A 146 13.48 15.98 0.78
CA ASP A 146 13.59 15.36 -0.55
C ASP A 146 12.87 16.17 -1.65
N SER A 147 12.47 17.40 -1.34
CA SER A 147 11.59 18.20 -2.20
C SER A 147 12.36 18.96 -3.27
N GLU A 148 12.16 18.56 -4.53
CA GLU A 148 12.64 19.29 -5.71
C GLU A 148 11.86 20.61 -5.97
N SER A 149 10.89 20.96 -5.12
CA SER A 149 10.02 22.12 -5.30
C SER A 149 10.68 23.47 -4.99
N GLY A 150 11.87 23.46 -4.39
CA GLY A 150 12.59 24.66 -3.94
C GLY A 150 12.05 25.28 -2.65
N SER A 151 11.03 24.70 -2.02
CA SER A 151 10.66 25.08 -0.66
C SER A 151 11.73 24.60 0.34
N VAL A 152 11.93 25.36 1.41
CA VAL A 152 12.76 24.94 2.55
C VAL A 152 11.92 24.38 3.70
N LYS A 153 10.62 24.64 3.68
CA LYS A 153 9.65 24.21 4.68
C LYS A 153 8.31 23.93 4.03
N GLN A 154 7.64 22.91 4.52
CA GLN A 154 6.29 22.56 4.11
C GLN A 154 5.39 22.40 5.34
N ILE A 155 4.18 22.93 5.26
CA ILE A 155 3.12 22.66 6.25
C ILE A 155 1.88 22.13 5.54
N GLY A 156 1.08 21.35 6.26
CA GLY A 156 -0.20 20.88 5.80
C GLY A 156 -1.33 21.08 6.80
N TYR A 157 -2.55 21.17 6.27
CA TYR A 157 -3.80 21.27 7.00
C TYR A 157 -4.80 20.23 6.46
N ASN A 158 -5.56 19.61 7.36
CA ASN A 158 -6.79 18.90 7.02
C ASN A 158 -7.97 19.74 7.52
N PHE A 159 -8.91 20.05 6.63
CA PHE A 159 -10.15 20.75 6.94
C PHE A 159 -11.35 19.85 6.72
N LEU A 160 -12.43 20.15 7.44
CA LEU A 160 -13.67 19.37 7.39
C LEU A 160 -13.36 17.89 7.71
N VAL A 161 -12.82 17.66 8.91
CA VAL A 161 -12.40 16.33 9.36
C VAL A 161 -13.48 15.67 10.18
N SER A 162 -13.80 14.43 9.81
CA SER A 162 -14.83 13.63 10.44
C SER A 162 -14.42 13.17 11.83
N ASP A 163 -13.16 12.79 12.01
CA ASP A 163 -12.55 12.48 13.30
C ASP A 163 -11.52 13.57 13.65
N PRO A 164 -11.62 14.22 14.83
CA PRO A 164 -10.59 15.15 15.29
C PRO A 164 -9.17 14.57 15.31
N ALA A 165 -9.02 13.24 15.44
CA ALA A 165 -7.72 12.57 15.38
C ALA A 165 -7.04 12.73 14.01
N ASP A 166 -7.81 12.86 12.93
CA ASP A 166 -7.29 13.02 11.57
C ASP A 166 -6.83 14.46 11.27
N GLN A 167 -7.13 15.42 12.16
CA GLN A 167 -6.81 16.82 11.93
C GLN A 167 -5.31 17.09 11.75
N LEU A 168 -4.47 16.35 12.49
CA LEU A 168 -3.01 16.45 12.42
C LEU A 168 -2.35 15.23 11.76
N LYS A 169 -3.14 14.28 11.26
CA LYS A 169 -2.68 13.09 10.55
C LYS A 169 -2.39 13.44 9.09
N ILE A 170 -1.29 14.16 8.89
CA ILE A 170 -0.87 14.70 7.60
C ILE A 170 0.53 14.18 7.29
N SER A 171 0.73 13.73 6.06
CA SER A 171 2.00 13.21 5.55
C SER A 171 2.30 13.79 4.17
N HIS A 172 3.34 13.31 3.48
CA HIS A 172 3.58 13.66 2.08
C HIS A 172 2.56 13.05 1.12
N GLU A 173 1.90 11.97 1.54
CA GLU A 173 0.94 11.25 0.71
C GLU A 173 -0.42 11.95 0.75
N ILE A 174 -1.05 12.04 -0.43
CA ILE A 174 -2.41 12.54 -0.54
C ILE A 174 -3.34 11.49 0.04
N ALA A 175 -4.18 11.88 1.00
CA ALA A 175 -5.14 11.00 1.64
C ALA A 175 -6.36 10.72 0.73
N VAL A 176 -6.12 10.23 -0.50
CA VAL A 176 -7.13 10.09 -1.56
C VAL A 176 -8.37 9.34 -1.07
N GLU A 177 -8.19 8.26 -0.33
CA GLU A 177 -9.29 7.44 0.21
C GLU A 177 -10.14 8.23 1.22
N SER A 178 -9.52 8.82 2.24
CA SER A 178 -10.21 9.64 3.23
C SER A 178 -10.86 10.88 2.60
N ILE A 179 -10.29 11.43 1.53
CA ILE A 179 -10.88 12.54 0.79
C ILE A 179 -12.11 12.08 0.00
N HIS A 180 -11.98 11.00 -0.77
CA HIS A 180 -13.07 10.41 -1.54
C HIS A 180 -14.26 10.02 -0.66
N ASN A 181 -13.98 9.39 0.49
CA ASN A 181 -14.98 8.99 1.48
C ASN A 181 -15.49 10.16 2.33
N ARG A 182 -14.94 11.37 2.13
CA ARG A 182 -15.28 12.60 2.87
C ARG A 182 -15.08 12.48 4.38
N GLU A 183 -14.11 11.65 4.77
CA GLU A 183 -13.54 11.67 6.12
C GLU A 183 -12.71 12.94 6.31
N ILE A 184 -12.01 13.37 5.26
CA ILE A 184 -11.30 14.65 5.16
C ILE A 184 -11.89 15.41 3.97
N GLY A 185 -12.59 16.52 4.19
CA GLY A 185 -13.19 17.27 3.09
C GLY A 185 -12.16 18.00 2.22
N VAL A 186 -11.12 18.56 2.83
CA VAL A 186 -10.03 19.24 2.10
C VAL A 186 -8.70 18.99 2.79
N GLN A 187 -7.69 18.54 2.03
CA GLN A 187 -6.30 18.50 2.45
C GLN A 187 -5.52 19.58 1.72
N PHE A 188 -4.75 20.38 2.46
CA PHE A 188 -4.09 21.58 1.93
C PHE A 188 -2.62 21.63 2.32
N TYR A 189 -1.74 21.78 1.34
CA TYR A 189 -0.29 21.88 1.51
C TYR A 189 0.23 23.23 1.07
N ILE A 190 1.24 23.73 1.78
CA ILE A 190 1.89 25.01 1.51
C ILE A 190 3.41 24.83 1.63
N GLY A 191 4.14 25.22 0.59
CA GLY A 191 5.59 25.29 0.61
C GLY A 191 6.09 26.73 0.76
N PHE A 192 7.08 26.93 1.61
CA PHE A 192 7.69 28.23 1.88
C PHE A 192 9.13 28.35 1.35
N SER A 193 9.50 29.55 0.92
CA SER A 193 10.87 29.94 0.58
C SER A 193 11.76 30.05 1.82
N ASP A 194 13.05 30.23 1.60
CA ASP A 194 14.03 30.61 2.63
C ASP A 194 13.68 31.91 3.35
N GLN A 195 12.92 32.80 2.69
CA GLN A 195 12.37 34.03 3.27
C GLN A 195 11.05 33.81 4.02
N SER A 196 10.62 32.55 4.20
CA SER A 196 9.35 32.17 4.84
C SER A 196 8.11 32.71 4.12
N GLU A 197 8.17 32.81 2.80
CA GLU A 197 7.07 33.27 1.95
C GLU A 197 6.49 32.11 1.14
N VAL A 198 5.18 32.12 0.90
CA VAL A 198 4.49 31.07 0.12
C VAL A 198 5.04 31.03 -1.31
N LEU A 199 5.61 29.89 -1.68
CA LEU A 199 6.11 29.58 -3.03
C LEU A 199 5.12 28.79 -3.88
N TRP A 200 4.39 27.88 -3.23
CA TRP A 200 3.39 27.04 -3.86
C TRP A 200 2.35 26.57 -2.85
N THR A 201 1.19 26.19 -3.37
CA THR A 201 0.10 25.59 -2.61
C THR A 201 -0.54 24.45 -3.39
N THR A 202 -0.98 23.41 -2.70
CA THR A 202 -1.71 22.27 -3.29
C THR A 202 -2.96 22.01 -2.47
N ILE A 203 -4.13 21.97 -3.12
CA ILE A 203 -5.43 21.69 -2.49
C ILE A 203 -5.96 20.37 -3.06
N ASN A 204 -6.19 19.37 -2.20
CA ASN A 204 -6.80 18.09 -2.55
C ASN A 204 -8.19 18.00 -1.93
N PHE A 205 -9.20 17.66 -2.72
CA PHE A 205 -10.60 17.66 -2.26
C PHE A 205 -11.50 16.76 -3.11
N ALA A 206 -12.64 16.36 -2.55
CA ALA A 206 -13.64 15.60 -3.29
C ALA A 206 -14.60 16.51 -4.07
N GLU A 207 -14.94 16.11 -5.30
CA GLU A 207 -16.01 16.69 -6.10
C GLU A 207 -16.81 15.54 -6.74
N GLY A 208 -18.06 15.34 -6.33
CA GLY A 208 -18.82 14.15 -6.69
C GLY A 208 -18.11 12.85 -6.26
N ASP A 209 -17.92 11.92 -7.19
CA ASP A 209 -17.20 10.65 -6.97
C ASP A 209 -15.70 10.76 -7.25
N SER A 210 -15.15 11.98 -7.34
CA SER A 210 -13.78 12.24 -7.78
C SER A 210 -12.95 12.97 -6.72
N VAL A 211 -11.64 12.79 -6.74
CA VAL A 211 -10.67 13.59 -5.97
C VAL A 211 -9.88 14.45 -6.94
N LEU A 212 -9.88 15.75 -6.68
CA LEU A 212 -9.19 16.76 -7.48
C LEU A 212 -8.01 17.33 -6.70
N MET A 213 -6.92 17.59 -7.41
CA MET A 213 -5.78 18.39 -6.98
C MET A 213 -5.81 19.72 -7.70
N VAL A 214 -5.66 20.81 -6.95
CA VAL A 214 -5.36 22.13 -7.51
C VAL A 214 -4.01 22.58 -6.98
N SER A 215 -3.04 22.65 -7.87
CA SER A 215 -1.69 23.12 -7.57
C SER A 215 -1.52 24.54 -8.10
N LYS A 216 -0.93 25.42 -7.30
CA LYS A 216 -0.62 26.81 -7.68
C LYS A 216 0.80 27.11 -7.25
N GLY A 217 1.64 27.49 -8.19
CA GLY A 217 3.00 27.97 -7.93
C GLY A 217 3.33 29.17 -8.81
N MET A 218 4.61 29.57 -8.83
CA MET A 218 5.07 30.70 -9.67
C MET A 218 4.79 30.51 -11.16
N ASN A 219 4.76 29.26 -11.64
CA ASN A 219 4.54 28.91 -13.05
C ASN A 219 3.04 28.88 -13.44
N GLY A 220 2.14 29.23 -12.52
CA GLY A 220 0.70 29.28 -12.75
C GLY A 220 -0.09 28.24 -11.94
N ARG A 221 -1.32 28.00 -12.39
CA ARG A 221 -2.28 27.09 -11.74
C ARG A 221 -2.46 25.84 -12.62
N GLY A 222 -2.30 24.68 -12.01
CA GLY A 222 -2.70 23.37 -12.54
C GLY A 222 -3.93 22.85 -11.81
N ILE A 223 -4.78 22.12 -12.52
CA ILE A 223 -5.85 21.31 -11.94
C ILE A 223 -5.70 19.91 -12.50
N GLU A 224 -5.65 18.93 -11.62
CA GLU A 224 -5.49 17.53 -11.97
C GLU A 224 -6.57 16.71 -11.26
N LYS A 225 -7.14 15.75 -11.98
CA LYS A 225 -8.05 14.77 -11.39
C LYS A 225 -7.22 13.57 -10.93
N ILE A 226 -7.04 13.45 -9.62
CA ILE A 226 -6.24 12.37 -9.02
C ILE A 226 -7.06 11.08 -8.94
N TYR A 227 -8.39 11.21 -8.78
CA TYR A 227 -9.27 10.06 -8.68
C TYR A 227 -10.64 10.29 -9.33
N PRO A 228 -11.22 9.27 -10.00
CA PRO A 228 -10.42 8.26 -10.71
C PRO A 228 -9.49 9.01 -11.67
N ASP A 229 -8.26 8.51 -11.85
CA ASP A 229 -7.26 9.09 -12.75
C ASP A 229 -7.95 9.48 -14.07
N SER A 230 -7.64 10.66 -14.61
CA SER A 230 -8.31 11.22 -15.80
C SER A 230 -8.27 10.31 -17.04
N ASN A 231 -7.38 9.31 -17.06
CA ASN A 231 -7.32 8.25 -18.08
C ASN A 231 -8.01 6.93 -17.69
N SER A 232 -8.51 6.79 -16.46
CA SER A 232 -9.23 5.61 -16.01
C SER A 232 -10.74 5.80 -16.19
N GLU A 233 -11.35 4.95 -17.02
CA GLU A 233 -12.78 4.65 -16.86
C GLU A 233 -13.03 4.35 -15.38
N VAL A 234 -14.07 4.96 -14.81
CA VAL A 234 -14.39 4.88 -13.37
C VAL A 234 -14.20 3.45 -12.88
N ILE A 235 -13.17 3.23 -12.05
CA ILE A 235 -12.85 1.90 -11.51
C ILE A 235 -13.94 1.56 -10.50
N ARG A 236 -15.01 0.91 -10.98
CA ARG A 236 -16.09 0.39 -10.15
C ARG A 236 -15.93 -1.11 -10.07
N PHE A 237 -15.20 -1.55 -9.05
CA PHE A 237 -15.23 -2.95 -8.66
C PHE A 237 -16.55 -3.21 -7.93
N THR A 238 -17.33 -4.19 -8.39
CA THR A 238 -18.60 -4.57 -7.74
C THR A 238 -18.89 -6.05 -7.95
N LEU A 239 -19.36 -6.70 -6.90
CA LEU A 239 -19.88 -8.07 -6.97
C LEU A 239 -21.24 -8.08 -7.68
N THR A 240 -21.53 -9.13 -8.45
CA THR A 240 -22.91 -9.37 -8.91
C THR A 240 -23.79 -9.74 -7.71
N SER A 241 -25.11 -9.70 -7.88
CA SER A 241 -26.05 -10.12 -6.83
C SER A 241 -25.80 -11.57 -6.36
N GLU A 242 -25.43 -12.48 -7.26
CA GLU A 242 -25.11 -13.86 -6.91
C GLU A 242 -23.81 -13.95 -6.11
N GLU A 243 -22.77 -13.25 -6.55
CA GLU A 243 -21.48 -13.20 -5.86
C GLU A 243 -21.60 -12.58 -4.48
N GLU A 244 -22.40 -11.52 -4.33
CA GLU A 244 -22.69 -10.89 -3.05
C GLU A 244 -23.37 -11.88 -2.09
N ILE A 245 -24.35 -12.66 -2.55
CA ILE A 245 -25.01 -13.67 -1.72
C ILE A 245 -24.00 -14.74 -1.26
N ILE A 246 -23.11 -15.18 -2.14
CA ILE A 246 -22.06 -16.16 -1.80
C ILE A 246 -21.09 -15.55 -0.78
N TYR A 247 -20.64 -14.32 -1.02
CA TYR A 247 -19.73 -13.60 -0.14
C TYR A 247 -20.32 -13.42 1.26
N GLN A 248 -21.58 -12.99 1.36
CA GLN A 248 -22.25 -12.83 2.65
C GLN A 248 -22.43 -14.15 3.39
N LYS A 249 -22.63 -15.27 2.69
CA LYS A 249 -22.64 -16.60 3.34
C LYS A 249 -21.26 -16.98 3.85
N PHE A 250 -20.24 -16.83 3.01
CA PHE A 250 -18.85 -17.07 3.39
C PHE A 250 -18.44 -16.21 4.60
N LEU A 251 -18.82 -14.94 4.66
CA LEU A 251 -18.49 -14.05 5.78
C LEU A 251 -19.13 -14.43 7.13
N GLN A 252 -20.15 -15.30 7.15
CA GLN A 252 -20.82 -15.71 8.39
C GLN A 252 -19.95 -16.64 9.25
N ASP A 253 -19.20 -17.53 8.62
CA ASP A 253 -18.41 -18.56 9.29
C ASP A 253 -17.00 -18.77 8.72
N LEU A 254 -16.68 -18.11 7.60
CA LEU A 254 -15.44 -18.25 6.82
C LEU A 254 -15.19 -19.70 6.35
N ASP A 255 -16.26 -20.48 6.15
CA ASP A 255 -16.18 -21.85 5.65
C ASP A 255 -16.12 -21.85 4.11
N GLU A 256 -15.00 -22.33 3.56
CA GLU A 256 -14.77 -22.39 2.11
C GLU A 256 -15.79 -23.28 1.39
N LYS A 257 -16.51 -24.16 2.11
CA LYS A 257 -17.60 -24.95 1.51
C LYS A 257 -18.68 -24.09 0.85
N HIS A 258 -18.85 -22.83 1.26
CA HIS A 258 -19.75 -21.87 0.59
C HIS A 258 -19.29 -21.48 -0.82
N LEU A 259 -18.01 -21.71 -1.13
CA LEU A 259 -17.34 -21.41 -2.40
C LEU A 259 -17.31 -22.61 -3.34
N LYS A 260 -17.90 -23.74 -2.94
CA LYS A 260 -18.00 -24.92 -3.80
C LYS A 260 -18.75 -24.58 -5.09
N ASP A 261 -18.21 -25.05 -6.21
CA ASP A 261 -18.70 -24.81 -7.57
C ASP A 261 -18.66 -23.34 -8.02
N VAL A 262 -18.06 -22.44 -7.22
CA VAL A 262 -17.81 -21.05 -7.62
C VAL A 262 -16.59 -21.02 -8.56
N ASN A 263 -16.73 -20.27 -9.65
CA ASN A 263 -15.66 -20.17 -10.64
C ASN A 263 -14.48 -19.34 -10.11
N PRO A 264 -13.25 -19.55 -10.64
CA PRO A 264 -12.05 -18.85 -10.16
C PRO A 264 -12.15 -17.32 -10.19
N ILE A 265 -12.78 -16.74 -11.22
CA ILE A 265 -12.90 -15.28 -11.37
C ILE A 265 -13.78 -14.72 -10.25
N SER A 266 -14.92 -15.36 -9.98
CA SER A 266 -15.79 -14.94 -8.88
C SER A 266 -15.10 -15.06 -7.52
N ILE A 267 -14.30 -16.10 -7.26
CA ILE A 267 -13.52 -16.21 -6.01
C ILE A 267 -12.45 -15.11 -5.91
N ALA A 268 -11.73 -14.84 -7.00
CA ALA A 268 -10.80 -13.71 -7.04
C ALA A 268 -11.53 -12.38 -6.77
N LYS A 269 -12.76 -12.21 -7.27
CA LYS A 269 -13.56 -11.04 -6.96
C LYS A 269 -13.93 -10.94 -5.47
N LEU A 270 -14.28 -12.06 -4.82
CA LEU A 270 -14.54 -12.07 -3.37
C LEU A 270 -13.29 -11.69 -2.58
N TYR A 271 -12.12 -12.14 -3.02
CA TYR A 271 -10.84 -11.76 -2.43
C TYR A 271 -10.56 -10.26 -2.55
N VAL A 272 -10.80 -9.68 -3.72
CA VAL A 272 -10.69 -8.22 -3.92
C VAL A 272 -11.70 -7.49 -3.03
N GLN A 273 -12.95 -7.94 -2.96
CA GLN A 273 -13.96 -7.33 -2.08
C GLN A 273 -13.53 -7.38 -0.61
N ALA A 274 -12.99 -8.51 -0.15
CA ALA A 274 -12.49 -8.64 1.23
C ALA A 274 -11.34 -7.67 1.54
N GLN A 275 -10.48 -7.37 0.56
CA GLN A 275 -9.46 -6.32 0.72
C GLN A 275 -10.09 -4.93 0.81
N LEU A 276 -11.05 -4.60 -0.05
CA LEU A 276 -11.75 -3.32 -0.04
C LEU A 276 -12.53 -3.09 1.27
N ASP A 277 -13.09 -4.16 1.84
CA ASP A 277 -13.80 -4.14 3.12
C ASP A 277 -12.85 -4.18 4.33
N LYS A 278 -11.53 -4.29 4.11
CA LYS A 278 -10.50 -4.50 5.14
C LYS A 278 -10.80 -5.69 6.06
N ARG A 279 -11.42 -6.73 5.51
CA ARG A 279 -11.75 -7.98 6.20
C ARG A 279 -10.60 -8.97 6.05
N TYR A 280 -9.49 -8.70 6.76
CA TYR A 280 -8.27 -9.51 6.64
C TYR A 280 -8.45 -10.97 7.08
N ASP A 281 -9.41 -11.24 7.97
CA ASP A 281 -9.86 -12.59 8.32
C ASP A 281 -10.41 -13.34 7.11
N ALA A 282 -11.23 -12.67 6.30
CA ALA A 282 -11.79 -13.20 5.06
C ALA A 282 -10.75 -13.28 3.94
N VAL A 283 -9.84 -12.30 3.83
CA VAL A 283 -8.71 -12.35 2.88
C VAL A 283 -7.88 -13.60 3.11
N TYR A 284 -7.48 -13.86 4.36
CA TYR A 284 -6.69 -15.05 4.70
C TYR A 284 -7.46 -16.36 4.43
N ALA A 285 -8.75 -16.40 4.78
CA ALA A 285 -9.61 -17.57 4.54
C ALA A 285 -9.96 -17.80 3.05
N LEU A 286 -9.54 -16.93 2.14
CA LEU A 286 -9.62 -17.13 0.69
C LEU A 286 -8.28 -17.57 0.10
N LEU A 287 -7.19 -17.55 0.89
CA LEU A 287 -5.90 -18.09 0.48
C LEU A 287 -5.93 -19.62 0.52
N THR A 288 -5.14 -20.25 -0.32
CA THR A 288 -5.07 -21.72 -0.36
C THR A 288 -4.51 -22.30 0.94
N ASP A 289 -5.13 -23.37 1.44
CA ASP A 289 -4.61 -24.16 2.55
C ASP A 289 -3.90 -25.44 2.08
N ARG A 290 -3.79 -25.63 0.76
CA ARG A 290 -3.14 -26.77 0.11
C ARG A 290 -1.70 -26.92 0.60
N GLU A 291 -1.35 -28.13 1.04
CA GLU A 291 0.00 -28.44 1.53
C GLU A 291 1.06 -28.13 0.45
N GLY A 292 2.16 -27.48 0.86
CA GLY A 292 3.24 -27.04 -0.03
C GLY A 292 3.00 -25.69 -0.72
N TYR A 293 1.80 -25.11 -0.62
CA TYR A 293 1.48 -23.79 -1.19
C TYR A 293 1.26 -22.69 -0.16
N VAL A 294 1.03 -23.07 1.11
CA VAL A 294 0.93 -22.15 2.24
C VAL A 294 2.27 -21.47 2.49
N GLN A 295 2.29 -20.14 2.56
CA GLN A 295 3.52 -19.36 2.76
C GLN A 295 3.66 -18.82 4.19
N TRP A 296 2.54 -18.53 4.85
CA TRP A 296 2.50 -18.10 6.25
C TRP A 296 1.20 -18.53 6.91
N THR A 297 1.22 -18.61 8.23
CA THR A 297 0.09 -18.97 9.09
C THR A 297 -0.85 -17.79 9.33
N LYS A 298 -2.05 -18.07 9.85
CA LYS A 298 -3.03 -17.03 10.20
C LYS A 298 -2.48 -16.10 11.28
N GLU A 299 -1.79 -16.65 12.28
CA GLU A 299 -1.17 -15.90 13.36
C GLU A 299 -0.01 -15.02 12.87
N GLU A 300 0.63 -15.37 11.76
CA GLU A 300 1.62 -14.53 11.09
C GLU A 300 0.94 -13.44 10.26
N ASP A 301 -0.15 -13.77 9.55
CA ASP A 301 -0.94 -12.79 8.80
C ASP A 301 -1.47 -11.68 9.71
N GLU A 302 -2.08 -12.03 10.85
CA GLU A 302 -2.62 -11.08 11.82
C GLU A 302 -1.58 -10.09 12.38
N LYS A 303 -0.28 -10.40 12.27
CA LYS A 303 0.81 -9.51 12.69
C LYS A 303 1.25 -8.53 11.60
N ILE A 304 0.77 -8.67 10.37
CA ILE A 304 1.06 -7.75 9.27
C ILE A 304 0.36 -6.40 9.56
N PRO A 305 1.12 -5.30 9.70
CA PRO A 305 0.55 -3.98 9.93
C PRO A 305 -0.40 -3.56 8.81
N GLU A 306 -1.47 -2.81 9.13
CA GLU A 306 -2.41 -2.29 8.11
C GLU A 306 -1.69 -1.49 7.01
N THR A 307 -0.65 -0.74 7.37
CA THR A 307 0.18 0.02 6.44
C THR A 307 0.91 -0.85 5.40
N ASP A 308 1.10 -2.14 5.70
CA ASP A 308 1.75 -3.09 4.78
C ASP A 308 0.75 -3.83 3.88
N ARG A 309 -0.56 -3.73 4.14
CA ARG A 309 -1.62 -4.49 3.44
C ARG A 309 -2.11 -3.85 2.14
N GLY A 310 -1.56 -2.69 1.76
CA GLY A 310 -1.99 -1.92 0.60
C GLY A 310 -3.21 -1.04 0.90
N THR A 311 -3.42 -0.03 0.06
CA THR A 311 -4.56 0.89 0.16
C THR A 311 -5.73 0.41 -0.70
N ILE A 312 -6.95 0.83 -0.39
CA ILE A 312 -8.14 0.56 -1.24
C ILE A 312 -7.86 0.98 -2.69
N MET A 313 -7.20 2.12 -2.86
CA MET A 313 -6.83 2.65 -4.17
C MET A 313 -5.86 1.74 -4.92
N GLN A 314 -4.83 1.23 -4.24
CA GLN A 314 -3.91 0.30 -4.86
C GLN A 314 -4.61 -1.00 -5.25
N THR A 315 -5.47 -1.54 -4.39
CA THR A 315 -6.31 -2.71 -4.70
C THR A 315 -7.16 -2.46 -5.95
N LEU A 316 -7.88 -1.33 -6.02
CA LEU A 316 -8.71 -0.99 -7.18
C LEU A 316 -7.90 -0.87 -8.47
N ILE A 317 -6.73 -0.24 -8.43
CA ILE A 317 -5.85 -0.09 -9.60
C ILE A 317 -5.29 -1.46 -10.01
N THR A 318 -4.78 -2.23 -9.07
CA THR A 318 -4.12 -3.52 -9.33
C THR A 318 -5.08 -4.56 -9.89
N PHE A 319 -6.33 -4.58 -9.43
CA PHE A 319 -7.32 -5.58 -9.83
C PHE A 319 -8.41 -5.02 -10.75
N ASN A 320 -8.17 -3.85 -11.35
CA ASN A 320 -9.09 -3.29 -12.31
C ASN A 320 -9.30 -4.27 -13.49
N ASN A 321 -10.55 -4.41 -13.95
CA ASN A 321 -10.96 -5.33 -15.02
C ASN A 321 -10.74 -6.83 -14.76
N ILE A 322 -10.39 -7.26 -13.54
CA ILE A 322 -10.19 -8.69 -13.22
C ILE A 322 -11.46 -9.52 -13.49
N ASP A 323 -12.64 -8.90 -13.37
CA ASP A 323 -13.96 -9.49 -13.66
C ASP A 323 -14.18 -9.79 -15.15
N THR A 324 -13.46 -9.10 -16.03
CA THR A 324 -13.44 -9.36 -17.48
C THR A 324 -12.27 -10.23 -17.93
N GLY A 325 -11.43 -10.66 -16.98
CA GLY A 325 -10.28 -11.51 -17.22
C GLY A 325 -10.64 -12.90 -17.74
N SER A 326 -9.63 -13.65 -18.15
CA SER A 326 -9.77 -15.04 -18.61
C SER A 326 -8.99 -15.98 -17.70
N PHE A 327 -9.65 -17.01 -17.19
CA PHE A 327 -8.99 -18.05 -16.41
C PHE A 327 -8.27 -19.04 -17.33
N ILE A 328 -6.99 -19.27 -17.07
CA ILE A 328 -6.09 -20.16 -17.80
C ILE A 328 -5.60 -21.22 -16.80
N PRO A 329 -6.02 -22.49 -16.92
CA PRO A 329 -5.48 -23.58 -16.12
C PRO A 329 -3.99 -23.78 -16.40
N ASP A 330 -3.21 -24.03 -15.35
CA ASP A 330 -1.79 -24.33 -15.39
C ASP A 330 -1.49 -25.55 -14.50
N GLY A 331 -1.42 -26.73 -15.14
CA GLY A 331 -1.28 -28.01 -14.45
C GLY A 331 -2.60 -28.55 -13.87
N ASP A 332 -2.48 -29.53 -12.96
CA ASP A 332 -3.63 -30.29 -12.45
C ASP A 332 -4.45 -29.52 -11.42
N TYR A 333 -3.79 -28.64 -10.65
CA TYR A 333 -4.37 -27.91 -9.54
C TYR A 333 -4.00 -26.42 -9.56
N GLY A 334 -3.31 -25.94 -10.60
CA GLY A 334 -2.93 -24.53 -10.74
C GLY A 334 -3.73 -23.84 -11.85
N GLY A 335 -3.74 -22.52 -11.80
CA GLY A 335 -4.19 -21.67 -12.90
C GLY A 335 -4.00 -20.21 -12.56
N TYR A 336 -4.25 -19.34 -13.51
CA TYR A 336 -4.21 -17.91 -13.30
C TYR A 336 -5.30 -17.20 -14.09
N ILE A 337 -5.76 -16.06 -13.58
CA ILE A 337 -6.63 -15.15 -14.31
C ILE A 337 -5.73 -14.14 -15.00
N GLU A 338 -5.80 -14.10 -16.32
CA GLU A 338 -5.12 -13.10 -17.13
C GLU A 338 -6.06 -11.91 -17.37
N TYR A 339 -5.63 -10.69 -17.05
CA TYR A 339 -6.45 -9.47 -17.21
C TYR A 339 -5.59 -8.23 -17.50
N GLU A 340 -6.22 -7.18 -18.04
CA GLU A 340 -5.56 -5.90 -18.35
C GLU A 340 -5.99 -4.85 -17.33
N ALA A 341 -5.11 -4.49 -16.39
CA ALA A 341 -5.41 -3.53 -15.33
C ALA A 341 -5.68 -2.10 -15.87
N SER A 342 -5.19 -1.77 -17.06
CA SER A 342 -5.54 -0.53 -17.76
C SER A 342 -5.45 -0.71 -19.27
N LYS A 343 -6.16 0.15 -20.03
CA LYS A 343 -6.12 0.13 -21.51
C LYS A 343 -4.74 0.46 -22.08
N ASP A 344 -3.92 1.15 -21.30
CA ASP A 344 -2.56 1.55 -21.63
C ASP A 344 -1.51 0.62 -20.99
N ALA A 345 -1.92 -0.53 -20.44
CA ALA A 345 -1.00 -1.47 -19.82
C ALA A 345 -0.07 -2.09 -20.86
N ASP A 346 1.25 -1.93 -20.66
CA ASP A 346 2.28 -2.51 -21.54
C ASP A 346 2.30 -4.06 -21.50
N ALA A 347 1.71 -4.66 -20.46
CA ALA A 347 1.60 -6.09 -20.26
C ALA A 347 0.32 -6.46 -19.50
N LYS A 348 -0.16 -7.69 -19.74
CA LYS A 348 -1.26 -8.27 -18.96
C LYS A 348 -0.78 -8.69 -17.57
N SER A 349 -1.67 -8.60 -16.59
CA SER A 349 -1.43 -9.05 -15.22
C SER A 349 -1.93 -10.49 -15.04
N GLY A 350 -1.21 -11.28 -14.24
CA GLY A 350 -1.64 -12.60 -13.82
C GLY A 350 -2.14 -12.60 -12.37
N PHE A 351 -3.26 -13.27 -12.11
CA PHE A 351 -3.76 -13.54 -10.75
C PHE A 351 -3.80 -15.05 -10.49
N LYS A 352 -2.85 -15.56 -9.70
CA LYS A 352 -2.63 -16.99 -9.47
C LYS A 352 -3.66 -17.59 -8.52
N MET A 353 -4.24 -18.70 -8.94
CA MET A 353 -5.22 -19.51 -8.24
C MET A 353 -4.69 -20.93 -8.06
N ILE A 354 -5.05 -21.57 -6.95
CA ILE A 354 -4.66 -22.95 -6.62
C ILE A 354 -5.92 -23.69 -6.18
N LYS A 355 -6.12 -24.90 -6.70
CA LYS A 355 -7.22 -25.77 -6.35
C LYS A 355 -6.84 -26.66 -5.17
N ASP A 356 -7.63 -26.62 -4.12
CA ASP A 356 -7.45 -27.46 -2.94
C ASP A 356 -7.81 -28.94 -3.22
N GLU A 357 -7.68 -29.78 -2.19
CA GLU A 357 -8.07 -31.19 -2.21
C GLU A 357 -9.59 -31.42 -2.34
N ASP A 358 -10.41 -30.45 -1.90
CA ASP A 358 -11.87 -30.50 -1.97
C ASP A 358 -12.42 -30.06 -3.34
N GLY A 359 -11.55 -29.59 -4.23
CA GLY A 359 -11.86 -29.14 -5.58
C GLY A 359 -12.35 -27.69 -5.65
N ILE A 360 -12.13 -26.91 -4.60
CA ILE A 360 -12.42 -25.48 -4.49
C ILE A 360 -11.20 -24.70 -4.97
N TRP A 361 -11.42 -23.59 -5.66
CA TRP A 361 -10.33 -22.71 -6.08
C TRP A 361 -10.05 -21.69 -4.98
N ASN A 362 -8.78 -21.50 -4.64
CA ASN A 362 -8.32 -20.54 -3.66
C ASN A 362 -7.27 -19.62 -4.27
N VAL A 363 -7.03 -18.49 -3.62
CA VAL A 363 -6.04 -17.51 -4.02
C VAL A 363 -4.65 -17.97 -3.57
N ALA A 364 -3.63 -17.83 -4.43
CA ALA A 364 -2.26 -18.09 -4.00
C ALA A 364 -1.78 -16.97 -3.06
N PHE A 365 -0.93 -17.30 -2.08
CA PHE A 365 -0.36 -16.32 -1.13
C PHE A 365 0.39 -15.14 -1.78
N MET A 366 0.93 -15.36 -2.98
CA MET A 366 1.47 -14.30 -3.84
C MET A 366 0.73 -14.36 -5.19
N PRO A 367 -0.45 -13.72 -5.29
CA PRO A 367 -1.32 -13.96 -6.42
C PRO A 367 -0.94 -13.14 -7.65
N ILE A 368 -0.29 -11.99 -7.49
CA ILE A 368 0.05 -11.10 -8.61
C ILE A 368 1.36 -11.57 -9.27
N GLN A 369 1.36 -11.67 -10.60
CA GLN A 369 2.52 -12.00 -11.43
C GLN A 369 2.76 -10.98 -12.54
#